data_AF-A0A317KXK5-F1
#
_entry.id   AF-A0A317KXK5-F1
#
_cell.length_a   1.000
_cell.length_b   1.000
_cell.length_c   1.000
_cell.angle_alpha   90.00
_cell.angle_beta   90.00
_cell.angle_gamma   90.00
#
_symmetry.space_group_name_H-M   'P 1'
#
loop_
_entity.id
_entity.type
_entity.pdbx_description
1 polymer ?
#
loop_
_entity_poly.entity_id
_entity_poly.type
_entity_poly.pdbx_seq_one_letter_code
_entity_poly.pdbx_strand_id
1 'polypeptide(L)'
;MNRAYLHLEGLAVLILCLYFYYINEFSWLLFFVLLLVPDISMLGYAINQSIGAKLYNIFHTYIFPIILLISGVIFHWSIIIPIAIIWTIHIAIDRLCGFGLKYTTNFKDTHLQKV
;
A
#
# COMPACT_ATOMS: atom_id res chain seq x y z
N MET A 1 21.87 8.44 1.86
CA MET A 1 21.88 7.26 2.77
C MET A 1 20.47 6.88 3.20
N ASN A 2 19.63 7.83 3.62
CA ASN A 2 18.26 7.59 4.08
C ASN A 2 17.34 6.92 3.03
N ARG A 3 17.46 7.29 1.75
CA ARG A 3 16.68 6.66 0.66
C ARG A 3 16.88 5.14 0.54
N ALA A 4 18.10 4.65 0.75
CA ALA A 4 18.39 3.23 0.69
C ALA A 4 17.70 2.46 1.84
N TYR A 5 17.70 3.03 3.05
CA TYR A 5 16.96 2.47 4.18
C TYR A 5 15.46 2.40 3.89
N LEU A 6 14.86 3.46 3.34
CA LEU A 6 13.43 3.48 3.02
C LEU A 6 13.03 2.43 1.97
N HIS A 7 13.89 2.21 0.96
CA HIS A 7 13.67 1.14 -0.02
C HIS A 7 13.83 -0.25 0.62
N LEU A 8 14.81 -0.44 1.51
CA LEU A 8 15.02 -1.70 2.23
C LEU A 8 13.89 -1.99 3.22
N GLU A 9 13.31 -0.99 3.86
CA GLU A 9 12.10 -1.13 4.67
C GLU A 9 10.93 -1.61 3.81
N GLY A 10 10.72 -0.99 2.65
CA GLY A 10 9.73 -1.44 1.66
C GLY A 10 9.96 -2.90 1.23
N LEU A 11 11.20 -3.27 0.92
CA LEU A 11 11.57 -4.64 0.57
C LEU A 11 11.29 -5.64 1.70
N ALA A 12 11.63 -5.28 2.94
CA ALA A 12 11.42 -6.14 4.10
C ALA A 12 9.92 -6.42 4.33
N VAL A 13 9.09 -5.38 4.25
CA VAL A 13 7.62 -5.52 4.35
C VAL A 13 7.08 -6.37 3.19
N LEU A 14 7.55 -6.13 1.96
CA LEU A 14 7.15 -6.89 0.78
C LEU A 14 7.43 -8.39 0.94
N ILE A 15 8.66 -8.75 1.33
CA ILE A 15 9.06 -10.16 1.53
C ILE A 15 8.22 -10.80 2.64
N LEU A 16 8.05 -10.11 3.76
CA LEU A 16 7.28 -10.61 4.90
C LEU A 16 5.82 -10.90 4.51
N CYS A 17 5.17 -9.95 3.86
CA CYS A 17 3.78 -10.10 3.45
C CYS A 17 3.59 -11.15 2.35
N LEU A 18 4.50 -11.23 1.37
CA LEU A 18 4.47 -12.29 0.36
C LEU A 18 4.65 -13.68 0.98
N TYR A 19 5.57 -13.81 1.95
CA TYR A 19 5.76 -15.04 2.70
C TYR A 19 4.47 -15.46 3.42
N PHE A 20 3.85 -14.55 4.19
CA PHE A 20 2.58 -14.83 4.86
C PHE A 20 1.46 -15.16 3.89
N TYR A 21 1.39 -14.47 2.75
CA TYR A 21 0.38 -14.73 1.74
C TYR A 21 0.52 -16.15 1.16
N TYR A 22 1.76 -16.56 0.87
CA TYR A 22 2.09 -17.86 0.31
C TYR A 22 1.81 -19.01 1.29
N ILE A 23 2.30 -18.93 2.54
CA ILE A 23 2.15 -20.03 3.51
C ILE A 23 0.70 -20.25 3.95
N ASN A 24 -0.17 -19.24 3.82
CA ASN A 24 -1.60 -19.36 4.11
C ASN A 24 -2.40 -19.79 2.87
N GLU A 25 -1.73 -20.12 1.77
CA GLU A 25 -2.34 -20.64 0.53
C GLU A 25 -3.48 -19.77 -0.02
N PHE A 26 -3.35 -18.44 0.12
CA PHE A 26 -4.35 -17.52 -0.38
C PHE A 26 -4.40 -17.47 -1.91
N SER A 27 -5.56 -17.09 -2.46
CA SER A 27 -5.82 -17.11 -3.91
C SER A 27 -4.99 -16.08 -4.68
N TRP A 28 -4.04 -16.54 -5.49
CA TRP A 28 -3.28 -15.68 -6.40
C TRP A 28 -4.14 -14.91 -7.41
N LEU A 29 -5.32 -15.41 -7.78
CA LEU A 29 -6.26 -14.65 -8.60
C LEU A 29 -6.75 -13.40 -7.85
N LEU A 30 -7.14 -13.55 -6.58
CA LEU A 30 -7.53 -12.44 -5.72
C LEU A 30 -6.36 -11.44 -5.56
N PHE A 31 -5.14 -11.96 -5.39
CA PHE A 31 -3.92 -11.15 -5.34
C PHE A 31 -3.81 -10.23 -6.55
N PHE A 32 -3.77 -10.78 -7.76
CA PHE A 32 -3.55 -9.97 -8.97
C PHE A 32 -4.68 -8.99 -9.25
N VAL A 33 -5.93 -9.38 -8.96
CA VAL A 33 -7.09 -8.50 -9.14
C VAL A 33 -7.05 -7.31 -8.18
N LEU A 34 -6.73 -7.55 -6.91
CA LEU A 34 -6.79 -6.50 -5.89
C LEU A 34 -5.50 -5.68 -5.77
N LEU A 35 -4.37 -6.16 -6.29
CA LEU A 35 -3.08 -5.49 -6.15
C LEU A 35 -3.14 -4.02 -6.61
N LEU A 36 -3.79 -3.76 -7.75
CA LEU A 36 -3.87 -2.42 -8.36
C LEU A 36 -5.10 -1.60 -7.93
N VAL A 37 -5.98 -2.15 -7.11
CA VAL A 37 -7.20 -1.45 -6.67
C VAL A 37 -6.90 -0.16 -5.90
N PRO A 38 -5.89 -0.08 -5.01
CA PRO A 38 -5.56 1.17 -4.33
C PRO A 38 -5.21 2.32 -5.30
N ASP A 39 -4.68 2.03 -6.50
CA ASP A 39 -4.29 3.04 -7.49
C ASP A 39 -5.48 3.74 -8.15
N ILE A 40 -6.69 3.17 -8.07
CA ILE A 40 -7.92 3.83 -8.52
C ILE A 40 -8.10 5.18 -7.80
N SER A 41 -7.58 5.32 -6.57
CA SER A 41 -7.55 6.58 -5.82
C SER A 41 -6.87 7.74 -6.58
N MET A 42 -5.99 7.45 -7.55
CA MET A 42 -5.35 8.45 -8.39
C MET A 42 -6.34 9.19 -9.30
N LEU A 43 -7.53 8.63 -9.58
CA LEU A 43 -8.58 9.33 -10.32
C LEU A 43 -9.01 10.64 -9.63
N GLY A 44 -8.77 10.78 -8.33
CA GLY A 44 -8.97 12.04 -7.60
C GLY A 44 -8.19 13.23 -8.19
N TYR A 45 -7.06 12.98 -8.85
CA TYR A 45 -6.27 14.02 -9.53
C TYR A 45 -7.00 14.62 -10.74
N ALA A 46 -8.03 13.94 -11.28
CA ALA A 46 -8.87 14.48 -12.35
C ALA A 46 -9.71 15.68 -11.88
N ILE A 47 -9.98 15.79 -10.57
CA ILE A 47 -10.72 16.92 -9.99
C ILE A 47 -9.76 18.08 -9.69
N ASN A 48 -8.74 17.83 -8.87
CA ASN A 48 -7.60 18.73 -8.64
C ASN A 48 -6.50 18.03 -7.85
N GLN A 49 -5.33 18.68 -7.73
CA GLN A 49 -4.17 18.12 -7.04
C GLN A 49 -4.38 17.87 -5.53
N SER A 50 -5.17 18.71 -4.85
CA SER A 50 -5.40 18.60 -3.41
C SER A 50 -6.27 17.37 -3.09
N ILE A 51 -7.37 17.19 -3.84
CA ILE A 51 -8.25 16.02 -3.71
C ILE A 51 -7.50 14.75 -4.11
N GLY A 52 -6.76 14.78 -5.22
CA GLY A 52 -5.94 13.66 -5.67
C GLY A 52 -4.92 13.22 -4.63
N ALA A 53 -4.15 14.15 -4.06
CA ALA A 53 -3.15 13.82 -3.03
C ALA A 53 -3.78 13.25 -1.76
N LYS A 54 -4.91 13.80 -1.31
CA LYS A 54 -5.64 13.30 -0.12
C LYS A 54 -6.16 11.89 -0.34
N LEU A 55 -6.84 11.64 -1.47
CA LEU A 55 -7.36 10.31 -1.80
C LEU A 55 -6.23 9.31 -1.95
N TYR A 56 -5.18 9.64 -2.71
CA TYR A 56 -4.01 8.78 -2.84
C TYR A 56 -3.42 8.41 -1.48
N ASN A 57 -3.20 9.39 -0.59
CA ASN A 57 -2.60 9.15 0.72
C ASN A 57 -3.46 8.27 1.64
N ILE A 58 -4.79 8.37 1.56
CA ILE A 58 -5.72 7.48 2.28
C ILE A 58 -5.52 6.04 1.84
N PHE A 59 -5.33 5.80 0.54
CA PHE A 59 -5.13 4.45 0.01
C PHE A 59 -3.69 3.95 0.06
N HIS A 60 -2.71 4.84 0.30
CA HIS A 60 -1.28 4.49 0.31
C HIS A 60 -0.62 4.68 1.68
N THR A 61 -1.41 4.77 2.75
CA THR A 61 -0.93 4.69 4.14
C THR A 61 -1.15 3.29 4.71
N TYR A 62 -0.23 2.81 5.54
CA TYR A 62 -0.36 1.50 6.19
C TYR A 62 -1.46 1.46 7.27
N ILE A 63 -1.98 2.61 7.71
CA ILE A 63 -2.98 2.69 8.79
C ILE A 63 -4.21 1.82 8.48
N PHE A 64 -4.80 1.98 7.29
CA PHE A 64 -6.03 1.26 6.92
C PHE A 64 -5.83 -0.25 6.72
N PRO A 65 -4.83 -0.74 5.95
CA PRO A 65 -4.62 -2.17 5.83
C PRO A 65 -4.24 -2.81 7.17
N ILE A 66 -3.53 -2.11 8.08
CA ILE A 66 -3.25 -2.64 9.42
C ILE A 66 -4.53 -2.77 10.25
N ILE A 67 -5.40 -1.75 10.28
CA ILE A 67 -6.70 -1.82 10.97
C ILE A 67 -7.53 -2.97 10.40
N LEU A 68 -7.52 -3.14 9.07
CA LEU A 68 -8.25 -4.19 8.39
C LEU A 68 -7.68 -5.58 8.75
N LEU A 69 -6.36 -5.73 8.80
CA LEU A 69 -5.70 -6.96 9.21
C LEU A 69 -6.05 -7.33 10.66
N ILE A 70 -5.94 -6.37 11.59
CA ILE A 70 -6.24 -6.57 13.01
C ILE A 70 -7.71 -6.97 13.19
N SER A 71 -8.64 -6.30 12.52
CA SER A 71 -10.06 -6.67 12.58
C SER A 71 -10.32 -8.05 11.99
N GLY A 72 -9.69 -8.40 10.87
CA GLY A 72 -9.75 -9.74 10.28
C GLY A 72 -9.29 -10.85 11.23
N VAL A 73 -8.23 -10.59 12.01
CA VAL A 73 -7.73 -11.52 13.03
C VAL A 73 -8.68 -11.61 14.23
N ILE A 74 -9.12 -10.48 14.79
CA ILE A 74 -9.99 -10.45 16.00
C ILE A 74 -11.35 -11.09 15.74
N PHE A 75 -11.96 -10.80 14.58
CA PHE A 75 -13.29 -11.29 14.23
C PHE A 75 -13.27 -12.57 13.39
N HIS A 76 -12.09 -13.16 13.15
CA HIS A 76 -11.89 -14.36 12.36
C HIS A 76 -12.47 -14.27 10.93
N TRP A 77 -12.38 -13.09 10.30
CA TRP A 77 -12.86 -12.89 8.93
C TRP A 77 -11.83 -13.33 7.90
N SER A 78 -11.97 -14.57 7.45
CA SER A 78 -11.01 -15.26 6.57
C SER A 78 -10.72 -14.52 5.27
N ILE A 79 -11.73 -13.84 4.70
CA ILE A 79 -11.56 -13.08 3.44
C ILE A 79 -10.86 -11.73 3.62
N ILE A 80 -10.92 -11.16 4.83
CA ILE A 80 -10.40 -9.82 5.11
C ILE A 80 -8.88 -9.82 5.27
N ILE A 81 -8.33 -10.91 5.83
CA ILE A 81 -6.89 -11.10 6.02
C ILE A 81 -6.12 -11.01 4.68
N PRO A 82 -6.44 -11.79 3.63
CA PRO A 82 -5.72 -11.69 2.36
C PRO A 82 -5.88 -10.32 1.70
N ILE A 83 -7.05 -9.67 1.82
CA ILE A 83 -7.26 -8.31 1.29
C ILE A 83 -6.31 -7.31 1.95
N ALA A 84 -6.21 -7.36 3.28
CA ALA A 84 -5.32 -6.48 4.04
C ALA A 84 -3.84 -6.73 3.70
N ILE A 85 -3.45 -7.99 3.52
CA ILE A 85 -2.08 -8.36 3.12
C ILE A 85 -1.77 -7.88 1.70
N ILE A 86 -2.67 -8.09 0.72
CA ILE A 86 -2.49 -7.61 -0.67
C ILE A 86 -2.32 -6.09 -0.69
N TRP A 87 -3.16 -5.38 0.06
CA TRP A 87 -3.07 -3.92 0.15
C TRP A 87 -1.74 -3.47 0.78
N THR A 88 -1.28 -4.16 1.83
CA THR A 88 0.05 -3.90 2.42
C THR A 88 1.18 -4.15 1.41
N ILE A 89 1.08 -5.21 0.61
CA ILE A 89 2.03 -5.54 -0.46
C ILE A 89 2.08 -4.44 -1.53
N HIS A 90 0.92 -3.91 -1.96
CA HIS A 90 0.88 -2.79 -2.90
C HIS A 90 1.68 -1.59 -2.38
N ILE A 91 1.44 -1.17 -1.14
CA ILE A 91 2.16 -0.05 -0.52
C ILE A 91 3.66 -0.37 -0.40
N ALA A 92 4.02 -1.61 -0.07
CA ALA A 92 5.42 -2.03 0.06
C ALA A 92 6.18 -1.97 -1.28
N ILE A 93 5.54 -2.39 -2.39
CA ILE A 93 6.07 -2.24 -3.75
C ILE A 93 6.30 -0.75 -4.06
N ASP A 94 5.33 0.10 -3.74
CA ASP A 94 5.44 1.54 -3.91
C ASP A 94 6.67 2.09 -3.18
N ARG A 95 6.85 1.75 -1.90
CA ARG A 95 8.00 2.20 -1.10
C ARG A 95 9.33 1.68 -1.65
N LEU A 96 9.38 0.43 -2.09
CA LEU A 96 10.55 -0.16 -2.73
C LEU A 96 10.92 0.56 -4.04
N CYS A 97 9.93 0.94 -4.83
CA CYS A 97 10.11 1.69 -6.08
C CYS A 97 10.38 3.19 -5.85
N GLY A 98 10.30 3.67 -4.61
CA GLY A 98 10.54 5.07 -4.25
C GLY A 98 9.31 5.98 -4.39
N PHE A 99 8.11 5.41 -4.52
CA PHE A 99 6.85 6.13 -4.41
C PHE A 99 6.47 6.33 -2.95
N GLY A 100 6.15 7.57 -2.60
CA GLY A 100 5.77 8.00 -1.25
C GLY A 100 4.35 8.56 -1.19
N LEU A 101 3.87 8.84 0.03
CA LEU A 101 2.77 9.77 0.28
C LEU A 101 3.04 11.12 -0.38
N LYS A 102 1.99 11.69 -0.96
CA LYS A 102 1.96 12.86 -1.84
C LYS A 102 1.76 14.14 -1.05
N TYR A 103 2.43 15.21 -1.46
CA TYR A 103 2.10 16.58 -1.09
C TYR A 103 1.03 17.14 -2.04
N THR A 104 0.33 18.19 -1.63
CA THR A 104 -0.73 18.84 -2.43
C THR A 104 -0.18 19.80 -3.51
N THR A 105 1.14 19.85 -3.69
CA THR A 105 1.89 20.79 -4.54
C THR A 105 2.08 20.32 -5.98
N ASN A 106 2.44 19.04 -6.16
CA ASN A 106 2.62 18.41 -7.47
C ASN A 106 2.47 16.89 -7.32
N PHE A 107 2.00 16.20 -8.36
CA PHE A 107 1.82 14.74 -8.36
C PHE A 107 3.10 13.96 -8.05
N LYS A 108 4.26 14.43 -8.54
CA LYS A 108 5.53 13.76 -8.25
C LYS A 108 6.04 14.07 -6.84
N ASP A 109 5.57 15.14 -6.21
CA ASP A 109 6.10 15.59 -4.93
C ASP A 109 5.67 14.64 -3.80
N THR A 110 6.63 13.86 -3.28
CA THR A 110 6.39 12.86 -2.24
C THR A 110 7.42 12.97 -1.12
N HIS A 111 7.06 12.50 0.07
CA HIS A 111 7.96 12.52 1.22
C HIS A 111 9.26 11.74 0.97
N LEU A 112 9.21 10.61 0.25
CA LEU A 112 10.41 9.82 -0.09
C LEU A 112 11.35 10.51 -1.07
N GLN A 113 10.84 11.39 -1.93
CA GLN A 113 11.67 12.11 -2.91
C GLN A 113 12.36 13.35 -2.34
N LYS A 114 11.95 13.81 -1.15
CA LYS A 114 12.59 14.94 -0.45
C LYS A 114 13.76 14.52 0.46
N VAL A 115 14.14 13.24 0.45
CA VAL A 115 15.11 12.62 1.38
C VAL A 115 16.25 11.93 0.63
#